data_AF-A0A0K3BMQ2-F1
#
_entry.id   AF-A0A0K3BMQ2-F1
#
_cell.length_a   1.000
_cell.length_b   1.000
_cell.length_c   1.000
_cell.angle_alpha   90.00
_cell.angle_beta   90.00
_cell.angle_gamma   90.00
#
_symmetry.space_group_name_H-M   'P 1'
#
loop_
_entity.id
_entity.type
_entity.pdbx_description
1 polymer ?
#
loop_
_entity_poly.entity_id
_entity_poly.type
_entity_poly.pdbx_seq_one_letter_code
_entity_poly.pdbx_strand_id
1 'polypeptide(L)'
;MRSRLFTSESVTEGHPDKICDAISDSILDALLTQDPASRVAVETLVTTGQVHVAGEVTTNAYADIPGIVRQTILDIGYDSSAKGFDGNSCGVNVAIGSQSPDIAQGVDTAYESRVENADDEIDRQGAGDQGLMFGYACTETPELMPLPIVLAHRLSRRLTRVRKDGAVPYLRPDGKTQVTIEYAGDQPVRLDTVVVSSQHAEGIDLEKLLAPDVLQHVVNPELSGVDIDTSDVRLLVNPTGRFVTGGPMGDAGLTGRKIIVDTYGGMARHGGGAFSGKDPSKVDRSAAYATRWVAKNAVAAGLATRLEVQLAYAIGKAAPVGLFVETFGTETVDPSKIQQAIAEVFDLRPAAIIRDLGLLRPIYAPTAAYGHFGRPDLDLPWERTDRAEALRHAIGV
;
A
#
# COMPACT_ATOMS: atom_id res chain seq x y z
N MET A 1 10.15 19.94 -25.95
CA MET A 1 9.66 19.81 -24.56
C MET A 1 10.85 19.49 -23.66
N ARG A 2 10.84 19.94 -22.41
CA ARG A 2 11.94 19.66 -21.47
C ARG A 2 11.78 18.23 -20.97
N SER A 3 12.78 17.38 -21.19
CA SER A 3 12.82 16.02 -20.63
C SER A 3 13.06 16.09 -19.12
N ARG A 4 12.39 15.22 -18.36
CA ARG A 4 12.52 15.09 -16.90
C ARG A 4 12.66 13.61 -16.52
N LEU A 5 13.59 13.30 -15.62
CA LEU A 5 13.66 12.00 -14.97
C LEU A 5 12.79 12.00 -13.71
N PHE A 6 12.07 10.91 -13.48
CA PHE A 6 11.32 10.66 -12.26
C PHE A 6 11.57 9.24 -11.77
N THR A 7 11.72 9.08 -10.45
CA THR A 7 12.16 7.83 -9.84
C THR A 7 11.19 7.42 -8.76
N SER A 8 10.82 6.14 -8.76
CA SER A 8 10.11 5.48 -7.66
C SER A 8 10.87 4.23 -7.24
N GLU A 9 10.58 3.75 -6.03
CA GLU A 9 11.21 2.56 -5.48
C GLU A 9 10.19 1.66 -4.77
N SER A 10 10.61 0.41 -4.55
CA SER A 10 9.88 -0.59 -3.80
C SER A 10 10.85 -1.50 -3.06
N VAL A 11 10.29 -2.32 -2.17
CA VAL A 11 11.01 -3.29 -1.37
C VAL A 11 10.22 -4.60 -1.35
N THR A 12 10.90 -5.71 -1.15
CA THR A 12 10.30 -7.03 -1.01
C THR A 12 9.59 -7.18 0.33
N GLU A 13 8.75 -8.20 0.48
CA GLU A 13 8.16 -8.60 1.77
C GLU A 13 9.20 -8.92 2.87
N GLY A 14 10.45 -9.26 2.52
CA GLY A 14 11.50 -9.50 3.49
C GLY A 14 12.21 -8.25 4.03
N HIS A 15 11.87 -7.06 3.53
CA HIS A 15 12.40 -5.82 4.11
C HIS A 15 11.86 -5.65 5.53
N PRO A 16 12.66 -5.24 6.53
CA PRO A 16 12.24 -5.22 7.94
C PRO A 16 10.97 -4.40 8.20
N ASP A 17 10.84 -3.20 7.60
CA ASP A 17 9.56 -2.46 7.69
C ASP A 17 8.37 -3.21 7.09
N LYS A 18 8.55 -3.98 6.01
CA LYS A 18 7.48 -4.77 5.41
C LYS A 18 7.15 -6.05 6.17
N ILE A 19 8.10 -6.59 6.92
CA ILE A 19 7.81 -7.63 7.93
C ILE A 19 6.87 -7.05 8.99
N CYS A 20 7.12 -5.83 9.47
CA CYS A 20 6.24 -5.18 10.45
C CYS A 20 4.84 -4.95 9.90
N ASP A 21 4.71 -4.39 8.70
CA ASP A 21 3.42 -4.18 8.05
C ASP A 21 2.65 -5.52 7.90
N ALA A 22 3.34 -6.58 7.47
CA ALA A 22 2.75 -7.90 7.28
C ALA A 22 2.27 -8.51 8.61
N ILE A 23 3.06 -8.41 9.68
CA ILE A 23 2.65 -8.88 11.02
C ILE A 23 1.42 -8.12 11.51
N SER A 24 1.44 -6.79 11.41
CA SER A 24 0.35 -5.93 11.87
C SER A 24 -0.96 -6.25 11.13
N ASP A 25 -0.91 -6.48 9.81
CA ASP A 25 -2.09 -6.85 9.04
C ASP A 25 -2.52 -8.32 9.22
N SER A 26 -1.60 -9.25 9.44
CA SER A 26 -1.96 -10.64 9.79
C SER A 26 -2.71 -10.71 11.12
N ILE A 27 -2.36 -9.87 12.10
CA ILE A 27 -3.09 -9.76 13.37
C ILE A 27 -4.48 -9.16 13.13
N LEU A 28 -4.59 -8.09 12.33
CA LEU A 28 -5.87 -7.50 11.95
C LEU A 28 -6.79 -8.54 11.28
N ASP A 29 -6.28 -9.28 10.29
CA ASP A 29 -7.06 -10.29 9.57
C ASP A 29 -7.51 -11.42 10.51
N ALA A 30 -6.65 -11.87 11.43
CA ALA A 30 -7.01 -12.91 12.41
C ALA A 30 -8.15 -12.47 13.34
N LEU A 31 -8.18 -11.19 13.72
CA LEU A 31 -9.26 -10.61 14.53
C LEU A 31 -10.55 -10.42 13.71
N LEU A 32 -10.46 -9.84 12.51
CA LEU A 32 -11.63 -9.63 11.65
C LEU A 32 -12.28 -10.92 11.15
N THR A 33 -11.50 -12.01 11.05
CA THR A 33 -12.04 -13.35 10.72
C THR A 33 -13.06 -13.83 11.75
N GLN A 34 -12.88 -13.48 13.02
CA GLN A 34 -13.71 -13.94 14.13
C GLN A 34 -14.72 -12.87 14.57
N ASP A 35 -14.31 -11.61 14.57
CA ASP A 35 -15.14 -10.47 14.95
C ASP A 35 -14.95 -9.32 13.93
N PRO A 36 -15.86 -9.21 12.93
CA PRO A 36 -15.82 -8.14 11.94
C PRO A 36 -15.93 -6.72 12.52
N ALA A 37 -16.39 -6.56 13.77
CA ALA A 37 -16.48 -5.26 14.46
C ALA A 37 -15.21 -4.89 15.24
N SER A 38 -14.15 -5.72 15.17
CA SER A 38 -12.88 -5.47 15.86
C SER A 38 -12.32 -4.09 15.53
N ARG A 39 -12.01 -3.31 16.56
CA ARG A 39 -11.24 -2.07 16.47
C ARG A 39 -9.77 -2.40 16.73
N VAL A 40 -8.91 -2.12 15.76
CA VAL A 40 -7.50 -2.55 15.78
C VAL A 40 -6.63 -1.37 15.38
N ALA A 41 -5.63 -1.10 16.20
CA ALA A 41 -4.48 -0.24 15.91
C ALA A 41 -3.24 -0.94 16.46
N VAL A 42 -2.67 -1.85 15.67
CA VAL A 42 -1.51 -2.65 16.07
C VAL A 42 -0.27 -2.17 15.34
N GLU A 43 0.77 -1.91 16.11
CA GLU A 43 2.07 -1.47 15.65
C GLU A 43 3.10 -2.56 15.93
N THR A 44 3.91 -2.86 14.93
CA THR A 44 5.01 -3.83 15.03
C THR A 44 6.36 -3.15 14.86
N LEU A 45 7.30 -3.47 15.74
CA LEU A 45 8.73 -3.17 15.61
C LEU A 45 9.50 -4.49 15.53
N VAL A 46 10.42 -4.60 14.58
CA VAL A 46 11.38 -5.71 14.49
C VAL A 46 12.81 -5.21 14.59
N THR A 47 13.65 -5.98 15.23
CA THR A 47 15.10 -5.74 15.28
C THR A 47 15.82 -7.08 15.51
N THR A 48 17.12 -7.04 15.77
CA THR A 48 17.95 -8.24 15.90
C THR A 48 17.38 -9.22 16.94
N GLY A 49 16.84 -10.33 16.45
CA GLY A 49 16.29 -11.42 17.27
C GLY A 49 14.99 -11.10 18.03
N GLN A 50 14.36 -9.95 17.81
CA GLN A 50 13.19 -9.51 18.58
C GLN A 50 12.07 -8.96 17.68
N VAL A 51 10.83 -9.24 18.09
CA VAL A 51 9.61 -8.63 17.59
C VAL A 51 8.85 -8.04 18.77
N HIS A 52 8.43 -6.79 18.64
CA HIS A 52 7.58 -6.09 19.60
C HIS A 52 6.28 -5.74 18.92
N VAL A 53 5.18 -6.22 19.47
CA VAL A 53 3.82 -5.92 19.03
C VAL A 53 3.14 -5.09 20.11
N ALA A 54 2.72 -3.88 19.79
CA ALA A 54 2.09 -2.94 20.71
C ALA A 54 0.86 -2.28 20.05
N GLY A 55 0.10 -1.53 20.84
CA GLY A 55 -1.04 -0.75 20.36
C GLY A 55 -2.34 -1.09 21.08
N GLU A 56 -3.46 -0.82 20.45
CA GLU A 56 -4.78 -0.87 21.06
C GLU A 56 -5.74 -1.77 20.26
N VAL A 57 -6.38 -2.69 20.97
CA VAL A 57 -7.38 -3.59 20.38
C VAL A 57 -8.63 -3.65 21.25
N THR A 58 -9.79 -3.52 20.60
CA THR A 58 -11.11 -3.80 21.19
C THR A 58 -11.81 -4.81 20.29
N THR A 59 -12.08 -6.01 20.82
CA THR A 59 -12.59 -7.15 20.05
C THR A 59 -13.17 -8.21 20.97
N ASN A 60 -14.08 -9.04 20.44
CA ASN A 60 -14.52 -10.30 21.06
C ASN A 60 -13.72 -11.51 20.54
N ALA A 61 -12.82 -11.31 19.58
CA ALA A 61 -11.98 -12.36 19.01
C ALA A 61 -10.76 -12.67 19.88
N TYR A 62 -10.11 -13.80 19.60
CA TYR A 62 -8.80 -14.16 20.13
C TYR A 62 -7.79 -14.34 19.00
N ALA A 63 -6.62 -13.72 19.11
CA ALA A 63 -5.50 -13.92 18.19
C ALA A 63 -4.28 -14.47 18.96
N ASP A 64 -3.75 -15.61 18.53
CA ASP A 64 -2.45 -16.10 18.99
C ASP A 64 -1.33 -15.28 18.33
N ILE A 65 -1.07 -14.09 18.90
CA ILE A 65 -0.11 -13.13 18.35
C ILE A 65 1.28 -13.74 18.21
N PRO A 66 1.86 -14.43 19.21
CA PRO A 66 3.13 -15.12 19.03
C PRO A 66 3.13 -16.11 17.86
N GLY A 67 2.08 -16.92 17.73
CA GLY A 67 1.93 -17.85 16.60
C GLY A 67 1.89 -17.14 15.25
N ILE A 68 1.06 -16.10 15.12
CA ILE A 68 0.90 -15.29 13.90
C ILE A 68 2.22 -14.63 13.50
N VAL A 69 2.93 -14.02 14.46
CA VAL A 69 4.23 -13.39 14.24
C VAL A 69 5.21 -14.40 13.65
N ARG A 70 5.35 -15.56 14.31
CA ARG A 70 6.29 -16.60 13.86
C ARG A 70 5.94 -17.11 12.47
N GLN A 71 4.68 -17.44 12.23
CA GLN A 71 4.24 -17.95 10.94
C GLN A 71 4.46 -16.93 9.82
N THR A 72 4.14 -15.66 10.06
CA THR A 72 4.36 -14.58 9.08
C THR A 72 5.84 -14.47 8.69
N ILE A 73 6.75 -14.54 9.67
CA ILE A 73 8.21 -14.49 9.44
C ILE A 73 8.69 -15.72 8.63
N LEU A 74 8.16 -16.90 8.94
CA LEU A 74 8.48 -18.14 8.21
C LEU A 74 7.97 -18.09 6.76
N ASP A 75 6.74 -17.62 6.54
CA ASP A 75 6.13 -17.50 5.21
C ASP A 75 6.89 -16.51 4.32
N ILE A 76 7.41 -15.44 4.90
CA ILE A 76 8.32 -14.49 4.23
C ILE A 76 9.63 -15.17 3.81
N GLY A 77 10.11 -16.15 4.59
CA GLY A 77 11.27 -16.98 4.30
C GLY A 77 12.46 -16.78 5.25
N TYR A 78 12.24 -16.14 6.40
CA TYR A 78 13.19 -16.09 7.51
C TYR A 78 13.00 -17.31 8.42
N ASP A 79 13.47 -18.45 7.92
CA ASP A 79 13.34 -19.79 8.52
C ASP A 79 14.66 -20.31 9.14
N SER A 80 15.69 -19.47 9.16
CA SER A 80 17.02 -19.83 9.63
C SER A 80 17.82 -18.60 10.02
N SER A 81 18.46 -18.66 11.18
CA SER A 81 19.40 -17.63 11.66
C SER A 81 20.52 -17.32 10.66
N ALA A 82 20.86 -18.23 9.75
CA ALA A 82 21.82 -17.99 8.67
C ALA A 82 21.38 -16.87 7.70
N LYS A 83 20.07 -16.60 7.60
CA LYS A 83 19.48 -15.53 6.78
C LYS A 83 19.42 -14.17 7.52
N GLY A 84 19.86 -14.13 8.78
CA GLY A 84 19.86 -12.94 9.64
C GLY A 84 18.66 -12.83 10.57
N PHE A 85 17.60 -13.62 10.36
CA PHE A 85 16.42 -13.65 11.22
C PHE A 85 15.70 -14.99 11.08
N ASP A 86 14.97 -15.40 12.12
CA ASP A 86 14.39 -16.74 12.20
C ASP A 86 13.10 -16.74 13.01
N GLY A 87 11.98 -17.07 12.35
CA GLY A 87 10.66 -17.15 12.98
C GLY A 87 10.58 -18.24 14.06
N ASN A 88 11.45 -19.26 14.02
CA ASN A 88 11.47 -20.33 15.02
C ASN A 88 12.12 -19.91 16.34
N SER A 89 13.03 -18.94 16.31
CA SER A 89 13.86 -18.59 17.47
C SER A 89 13.76 -17.13 17.92
N CYS A 90 13.09 -16.25 17.16
CA CYS A 90 12.94 -14.85 17.57
C CYS A 90 12.15 -14.71 18.88
N GLY A 91 12.51 -13.73 19.70
CA GLY A 91 11.70 -13.28 20.83
C GLY A 91 10.48 -12.52 20.35
N VAL A 92 9.32 -12.72 21.00
CA VAL A 92 8.08 -11.99 20.70
C VAL A 92 7.57 -11.39 21.99
N ASN A 93 7.47 -10.06 22.02
CA ASN A 93 6.96 -9.29 23.14
C ASN A 93 5.63 -8.65 22.74
N VAL A 94 4.59 -8.87 23.54
CA VAL A 94 3.25 -8.34 23.28
C VAL A 94 2.89 -7.34 24.37
N ALA A 95 2.58 -6.11 23.97
CA ALA A 95 2.21 -4.99 24.82
C ALA A 95 0.97 -4.27 24.25
N ILE A 96 -0.12 -5.03 24.08
CA ILE A 96 -1.40 -4.51 23.57
C ILE A 96 -2.31 -4.14 24.75
N GLY A 97 -2.88 -2.94 24.70
CA GLY A 97 -3.90 -2.44 25.61
C GLY A 97 -5.31 -2.41 25.00
N SER A 98 -6.30 -2.05 25.81
CA SER A 98 -7.65 -1.72 25.33
C SER A 98 -7.68 -0.31 24.73
N GLN A 99 -8.55 -0.07 23.74
CA GLN A 99 -8.76 1.27 23.19
C GLN A 99 -9.28 2.25 24.26
N SER A 100 -8.87 3.52 24.18
CA SER A 100 -9.36 4.59 25.07
C SER A 100 -10.89 4.77 24.95
N PRO A 101 -11.64 4.76 26.08
CA PRO A 101 -13.07 5.06 26.09
C PRO A 101 -13.42 6.43 25.49
N ASP A 102 -12.55 7.44 25.66
CA ASP A 102 -12.77 8.79 25.15
C ASP A 102 -12.72 8.84 23.61
N ILE A 103 -11.88 7.98 23.00
CA ILE A 103 -11.81 7.82 21.54
C ILE A 103 -13.01 7.03 21.05
N ALA A 104 -13.37 5.94 21.74
CA ALA A 104 -14.52 5.10 21.38
C ALA A 104 -15.82 5.91 21.29
N GLN A 105 -16.09 6.77 22.29
CA GLN A 105 -17.24 7.68 22.31
C GLN A 105 -17.38 8.52 21.03
N GLY A 106 -16.27 9.06 20.49
CA GLY A 106 -16.30 9.95 19.33
C GLY A 106 -16.53 9.21 18.01
N VAL A 107 -16.15 7.93 17.96
CA VAL A 107 -16.27 7.08 16.77
C VAL A 107 -17.62 6.38 16.72
N ASP A 108 -18.12 5.91 17.87
CA ASP A 108 -19.36 5.16 17.96
C ASP A 108 -20.60 6.07 17.89
N THR A 109 -20.43 7.38 18.13
CA THR A 109 -21.49 8.37 17.93
C THR A 109 -20.89 9.67 17.37
N ALA A 110 -21.04 9.89 16.07
CA ALA A 110 -20.46 11.06 15.42
C ALA A 110 -21.04 12.38 15.96
N TYR A 111 -20.34 13.48 15.67
CA TYR A 111 -20.72 14.83 16.05
C TYR A 111 -22.11 15.20 15.54
N GLU A 112 -22.44 14.84 14.30
CA GLU A 112 -23.73 15.08 13.66
C GLU A 112 -24.88 14.43 14.45
N SER A 113 -24.71 13.18 14.89
CA SER A 113 -25.68 12.49 15.74
C SER A 113 -25.77 13.11 17.15
N ARG A 114 -24.65 13.58 17.71
CA ARG A 114 -24.59 14.14 19.08
C ARG A 114 -25.13 15.55 19.21
N VAL A 115 -24.92 16.39 18.19
CA VAL A 115 -25.16 17.84 18.26
C VAL A 115 -26.29 18.27 17.32
N GLU A 116 -26.39 17.64 16.15
CA GLU A 116 -27.32 18.06 15.10
C GLU A 116 -28.62 17.22 15.10
N ASN A 117 -28.74 16.22 15.99
CA ASN A 117 -29.84 15.24 16.03
C ASN A 117 -30.10 14.58 14.66
N ALA A 118 -29.04 14.33 13.89
CA ALA A 118 -29.14 13.57 12.65
C ALA A 118 -29.50 12.11 12.96
N ASP A 119 -30.55 11.58 12.32
CA ASP A 119 -31.05 10.21 12.52
C ASP A 119 -30.65 9.26 11.38
N ASP A 120 -29.67 9.65 10.55
CA ASP A 120 -29.08 8.78 9.53
C ASP A 120 -28.10 7.80 10.18
N GLU A 121 -28.31 6.50 9.94
CA GLU A 121 -27.45 5.43 10.46
C GLU A 121 -26.00 5.56 9.97
N ILE A 122 -25.77 6.14 8.79
CA ILE A 122 -24.43 6.38 8.24
C ILE A 122 -23.71 7.51 8.98
N ASP A 123 -24.45 8.52 9.47
CA ASP A 123 -23.90 9.63 10.25
C ASP A 123 -23.56 9.24 11.68
N ARG A 124 -23.86 8.01 12.12
CA ARG A 124 -23.53 7.57 13.48
C ARG A 124 -22.04 7.29 13.66
N GLN A 125 -21.31 6.96 12.61
CA GLN A 125 -19.87 6.68 12.71
C GLN A 125 -19.02 7.88 12.27
N GLY A 126 -18.37 8.51 13.25
CA GLY A 126 -17.41 9.59 12.99
C GLY A 126 -16.06 9.06 12.52
N ALA A 127 -15.22 9.96 11.97
CA ALA A 127 -13.83 9.63 11.69
C ALA A 127 -13.06 9.27 12.98
N GLY A 128 -12.29 8.18 12.92
CA GLY A 128 -11.47 7.68 14.03
C GLY A 128 -10.34 8.61 14.51
N ASP A 129 -9.91 9.51 13.63
CA ASP A 129 -8.92 10.54 13.87
C ASP A 129 -9.14 11.69 12.88
N GLN A 130 -8.48 12.83 13.08
CA GLN A 130 -8.30 13.81 12.02
C GLN A 130 -7.37 13.25 10.95
N GLY A 131 -7.51 13.70 9.71
CA GLY A 131 -6.56 13.29 8.69
C GLY A 131 -6.82 13.90 7.32
N LEU A 132 -5.78 13.83 6.48
CA LEU A 132 -5.81 14.16 5.07
C LEU A 132 -5.42 12.91 4.30
N MET A 133 -6.13 12.59 3.22
CA MET A 133 -5.93 11.40 2.41
C MET A 133 -5.89 11.80 0.94
N PHE A 134 -5.06 11.10 0.16
CA PHE A 134 -4.92 11.35 -1.26
C PHE A 134 -5.15 10.07 -2.06
N GLY A 135 -5.93 10.20 -3.12
CA GLY A 135 -6.19 9.21 -4.15
C GLY A 135 -5.61 9.66 -5.47
N TYR A 136 -5.06 8.74 -6.27
CA TYR A 136 -4.51 9.08 -7.58
C TYR A 136 -4.77 7.98 -8.60
N ALA A 137 -5.00 8.39 -9.84
CA ALA A 137 -5.02 7.52 -11.00
C ALA A 137 -4.50 8.24 -12.25
N CYS A 138 -3.95 7.48 -13.19
CA CYS A 138 -3.52 7.97 -14.49
C CYS A 138 -3.55 6.85 -15.53
N THR A 139 -3.51 7.18 -16.82
CA THR A 139 -3.59 6.18 -17.91
C THR A 139 -2.22 5.60 -18.31
N GLU A 140 -1.15 5.82 -17.56
CA GLU A 140 0.21 5.34 -17.89
C GLU A 140 0.32 3.80 -17.91
N THR A 141 -0.55 3.12 -17.16
CA THR A 141 -0.56 1.65 -17.05
C THR A 141 -1.99 1.10 -17.08
N PRO A 142 -2.20 -0.18 -17.46
CA PRO A 142 -3.51 -0.82 -17.42
C PRO A 142 -4.17 -0.79 -16.04
N GLU A 143 -3.37 -0.80 -14.97
CA GLU A 143 -3.83 -0.72 -13.58
C GLU A 143 -4.25 0.69 -13.16
N LEU A 144 -4.15 1.66 -14.06
CA LEU A 144 -4.38 3.09 -13.85
C LEU A 144 -3.48 3.68 -12.76
N MET A 145 -2.20 3.29 -12.76
CA MET A 145 -1.17 3.70 -11.81
C MET A 145 0.05 4.32 -12.51
N PRO A 146 0.86 5.15 -11.81
CA PRO A 146 2.10 5.68 -12.37
C PRO A 146 3.07 4.54 -12.75
N LEU A 147 3.65 4.60 -13.94
CA LEU A 147 4.54 3.55 -14.44
C LEU A 147 5.78 3.27 -13.53
N PRO A 148 6.47 4.28 -12.96
CA PRO A 148 7.68 4.05 -12.15
C PRO A 148 7.44 3.16 -10.93
N ILE A 149 6.35 3.40 -10.19
CA ILE A 149 6.02 2.62 -8.99
C ILE A 149 5.50 1.23 -9.35
N VAL A 150 4.72 1.10 -10.43
CA VAL A 150 4.25 -0.20 -10.93
C VAL A 150 5.43 -1.10 -11.28
N LEU A 151 6.43 -0.58 -12.00
CA LEU A 151 7.62 -1.36 -12.34
C LEU A 151 8.45 -1.71 -11.11
N ALA A 152 8.63 -0.78 -10.17
CA ALA A 152 9.32 -1.08 -8.92
C ALA A 152 8.62 -2.22 -8.14
N HIS A 153 7.29 -2.19 -8.01
CA HIS A 153 6.52 -3.28 -7.38
C HIS A 153 6.62 -4.60 -8.11
N ARG A 154 6.53 -4.58 -9.45
CA ARG A 154 6.65 -5.78 -10.28
C ARG A 154 8.02 -6.44 -10.09
N LEU A 155 9.09 -5.65 -10.12
CA LEU A 155 10.45 -6.14 -9.90
C LEU A 155 10.63 -6.72 -8.48
N SER A 156 10.15 -6.05 -7.43
CA SER A 156 10.28 -6.56 -6.05
C SER A 156 9.46 -7.83 -5.83
N ARG A 157 8.24 -7.91 -6.37
CA ARG A 157 7.41 -9.12 -6.33
C ARG A 157 8.04 -10.27 -7.13
N ARG A 158 8.65 -9.97 -8.28
CA ARG A 158 9.36 -10.96 -9.10
C ARG A 158 10.60 -11.49 -8.39
N LEU A 159 11.36 -10.63 -7.70
CA LEU A 159 12.52 -11.02 -6.89
C LEU A 159 12.11 -12.01 -5.79
N THR A 160 11.00 -11.75 -5.09
CA THR A 160 10.41 -12.71 -4.15
C THR A 160 10.01 -14.02 -4.83
N ARG A 161 9.34 -13.95 -5.98
CA ARG A 161 8.86 -15.13 -6.69
C ARG A 161 10.00 -16.08 -7.06
N VAL A 162 11.05 -15.57 -7.71
CA VAL A 162 12.19 -16.39 -8.16
C VAL A 162 13.00 -16.98 -7.01
N ARG A 163 12.93 -16.35 -5.83
CA ARG A 163 13.46 -16.91 -4.58
C ARG A 163 12.58 -18.06 -4.08
N LYS A 164 11.26 -17.85 -3.99
CA LYS A 164 10.32 -18.83 -3.42
C LYS A 164 10.10 -20.05 -4.32
N ASP A 165 10.14 -19.90 -5.64
CA ASP A 165 10.01 -21.01 -6.60
C ASP A 165 11.34 -21.76 -6.85
N GLY A 166 12.45 -21.25 -6.31
CA GLY A 166 13.77 -21.87 -6.41
C GLY A 166 14.51 -21.61 -7.72
N ALA A 167 14.00 -20.75 -8.61
CA ALA A 167 14.72 -20.37 -9.83
C ALA A 167 16.05 -19.68 -9.55
N VAL A 168 16.12 -18.86 -8.49
CA VAL A 168 17.36 -18.24 -8.00
C VAL A 168 17.50 -18.57 -6.50
N PRO A 169 17.93 -19.79 -6.14
CA PRO A 169 17.74 -20.37 -4.81
C PRO A 169 18.67 -19.78 -3.74
N TYR A 170 19.70 -19.04 -4.15
CA TYR A 170 20.64 -18.39 -3.23
C TYR A 170 20.17 -17.00 -2.77
N LEU A 171 19.08 -16.47 -3.33
CA LEU A 171 18.47 -15.23 -2.85
C LEU A 171 17.88 -15.41 -1.45
N ARG A 172 17.95 -14.34 -0.67
CA ARG A 172 17.38 -14.25 0.67
C ARG A 172 16.25 -13.21 0.69
N PRO A 173 15.44 -13.15 1.77
CA PRO A 173 14.17 -12.44 1.70
C PRO A 173 14.26 -10.92 1.47
N ASP A 174 15.29 -10.22 1.96
CA ASP A 174 15.40 -8.76 1.85
C ASP A 174 15.86 -8.33 0.45
N GLY A 175 15.13 -7.41 -0.16
CA GLY A 175 15.41 -6.88 -1.48
C GLY A 175 14.77 -5.51 -1.70
N LYS A 176 15.41 -4.71 -2.56
CA LYS A 176 15.04 -3.33 -2.89
C LYS A 176 15.15 -3.13 -4.40
N THR A 177 14.22 -2.37 -4.96
CA THR A 177 14.16 -2.09 -6.39
C THR A 177 13.86 -0.62 -6.62
N GLN A 178 14.53 0.01 -7.57
CA GLN A 178 14.31 1.40 -7.93
C GLN A 178 14.28 1.54 -9.44
N VAL A 179 13.36 2.37 -9.94
CA VAL A 179 13.10 2.55 -11.37
C VAL A 179 13.05 4.04 -11.66
N THR A 180 13.86 4.47 -12.63
CA THR A 180 13.88 5.84 -13.16
C THR A 180 13.34 5.84 -14.58
N ILE A 181 12.28 6.61 -14.79
CA ILE A 181 11.62 6.80 -16.09
C ILE A 181 11.89 8.22 -16.57
N GLU A 182 12.21 8.34 -17.86
CA GLU A 182 12.25 9.60 -18.57
C GLU A 182 10.84 9.97 -19.07
N TYR A 183 10.45 11.21 -18.82
CA TYR A 183 9.17 11.78 -19.22
C TYR A 183 9.34 12.94 -20.21
N ALA A 184 8.52 12.94 -21.27
CA ALA A 184 8.31 14.08 -22.15
C ALA A 184 7.04 14.82 -21.72
N GLY A 185 7.20 15.84 -20.86
CA GLY A 185 6.05 16.41 -20.15
C GLY A 185 5.54 15.43 -19.09
N ASP A 186 4.31 14.95 -19.26
CA ASP A 186 3.67 13.96 -18.38
C ASP A 186 3.59 12.55 -19.01
N GLN A 187 4.10 12.37 -20.23
CA GLN A 187 4.11 11.07 -20.91
C GLN A 187 5.43 10.33 -20.62
N PRO A 188 5.40 9.09 -20.11
CA PRO A 188 6.61 8.28 -19.97
C PRO A 188 7.12 7.86 -21.36
N VAL A 189 8.42 7.99 -21.62
CA VAL A 189 8.99 7.76 -22.95
C VAL A 189 10.15 6.75 -22.98
N ARG A 190 10.91 6.62 -21.89
CA ARG A 190 12.07 5.70 -21.82
C ARG A 190 12.33 5.23 -20.41
N LEU A 191 12.69 3.96 -20.26
CA LEU A 191 13.24 3.41 -19.02
C LEU A 191 14.73 3.75 -18.97
N ASP A 192 15.12 4.66 -18.07
CA ASP A 192 16.50 5.14 -17.99
C ASP A 192 17.38 4.21 -17.13
N THR A 193 16.96 3.96 -15.89
CA THR A 193 17.78 3.21 -14.92
C THR A 193 16.92 2.25 -14.10
N VAL A 194 17.43 1.03 -13.90
CA VAL A 194 16.90 0.05 -12.95
C VAL A 194 17.98 -0.27 -11.92
N VAL A 195 17.64 -0.19 -10.64
CA VAL A 195 18.49 -0.65 -9.54
C VAL A 195 17.83 -1.82 -8.84
N VAL A 196 18.57 -2.90 -8.64
CA VAL A 196 18.14 -4.04 -7.82
C VAL A 196 19.21 -4.32 -6.79
N SER A 197 18.84 -4.25 -5.52
CA SER A 197 19.68 -4.68 -4.41
C SER A 197 19.02 -5.87 -3.72
N SER A 198 19.60 -7.06 -3.83
CA SER A 198 19.04 -8.27 -3.24
C SER A 198 19.99 -8.89 -2.22
N GLN A 199 19.43 -9.29 -1.09
CA GLN A 199 20.09 -10.13 -0.11
C GLN A 199 20.37 -11.51 -0.74
N HIS A 200 21.54 -12.07 -0.46
CA HIS A 200 21.97 -13.35 -1.02
C HIS A 200 22.82 -14.17 -0.03
N ALA A 201 23.00 -15.46 -0.31
CA ALA A 201 23.91 -16.33 0.42
C ALA A 201 25.37 -15.84 0.32
N GLU A 202 26.21 -16.26 1.27
CA GLU A 202 27.64 -15.97 1.21
C GLU A 202 28.32 -16.72 0.06
N GLY A 203 29.39 -16.12 -0.49
CA GLY A 203 30.20 -16.73 -1.55
C GLY A 203 29.65 -16.56 -2.98
N ILE A 204 28.57 -15.80 -3.16
CA ILE A 204 28.00 -15.50 -4.49
C ILE A 204 28.85 -14.44 -5.21
N ASP A 205 29.22 -14.73 -6.45
CA ASP A 205 29.89 -13.77 -7.35
C ASP A 205 28.87 -12.78 -7.91
N LEU A 206 29.06 -11.49 -7.64
CA LEU A 206 28.10 -10.45 -8.02
C LEU A 206 28.03 -10.23 -9.52
N GLU A 207 29.16 -10.30 -10.21
CA GLU A 207 29.27 -9.97 -11.64
C GLU A 207 28.94 -11.18 -12.53
N LYS A 208 29.41 -12.37 -12.13
CA LYS A 208 29.30 -13.58 -12.96
C LYS A 208 28.06 -14.41 -12.68
N LEU A 209 27.37 -14.18 -11.55
CA LEU A 209 26.21 -14.97 -11.15
C LEU A 209 25.01 -14.08 -10.80
N LEU A 210 25.12 -13.23 -9.78
CA LEU A 210 23.97 -12.44 -9.29
C LEU A 210 23.41 -11.49 -10.37
N ALA A 211 24.27 -10.68 -10.99
CA ALA A 211 23.82 -9.72 -11.99
C ALA A 211 23.18 -10.37 -13.23
N PRO A 212 23.78 -11.43 -13.83
CA PRO A 212 23.13 -12.21 -14.89
C PRO A 212 21.78 -12.81 -14.48
N ASP A 213 21.69 -13.41 -13.29
CA ASP A 213 20.45 -14.04 -12.83
C ASP A 213 19.35 -13.01 -12.57
N VAL A 214 19.69 -11.86 -11.95
CA VAL A 214 18.74 -10.75 -11.77
C VAL A 214 18.26 -10.22 -13.11
N LEU A 215 19.16 -10.01 -14.07
CA LEU A 215 18.79 -9.57 -15.41
C LEU A 215 17.83 -10.57 -16.08
N GLN A 216 18.20 -11.85 -16.09
CA GLN A 216 17.46 -12.90 -16.80
C GLN A 216 16.13 -13.24 -16.13
N HIS A 217 16.12 -13.41 -14.81
CA HIS A 217 14.98 -13.96 -14.09
C HIS A 217 14.09 -12.89 -13.45
N VAL A 218 14.59 -11.66 -13.25
CA VAL A 218 13.84 -10.57 -12.60
C VAL A 218 13.55 -9.43 -13.56
N VAL A 219 14.55 -8.86 -14.21
CA VAL A 219 14.37 -7.63 -15.02
C VAL A 219 13.72 -7.93 -16.36
N ASN A 220 14.32 -8.79 -17.18
CA ASN A 220 13.83 -9.08 -18.54
C ASN A 220 12.35 -9.52 -18.59
N PRO A 221 11.86 -10.40 -17.69
CA PRO A 221 10.45 -10.80 -17.69
C PRO A 221 9.50 -9.64 -17.46
N GLU A 222 9.85 -8.71 -16.57
CA GLU A 222 8.99 -7.57 -16.22
C GLU A 222 9.08 -6.43 -17.26
N LEU A 223 10.12 -6.38 -18.08
CA LEU A 223 10.26 -5.42 -19.19
C LEU A 223 9.53 -5.85 -20.47
N SER A 224 9.23 -7.15 -20.63
CA SER A 224 8.70 -7.70 -21.88
C SER A 224 7.33 -7.17 -22.34
N GLY A 225 6.62 -6.43 -21.48
CA GLY A 225 5.32 -5.82 -21.77
C GLY A 225 5.23 -4.33 -21.45
N VAL A 226 6.36 -3.63 -21.39
CA VAL A 226 6.38 -2.17 -21.14
C VAL A 226 6.42 -1.42 -22.46
N ASP A 227 5.43 -0.55 -22.67
CA ASP A 227 5.26 0.22 -23.92
C ASP A 227 6.02 1.56 -23.92
N ILE A 228 7.33 1.51 -23.63
CA ILE A 228 8.26 2.65 -23.74
C ILE A 228 9.61 2.16 -24.28
N ASP A 229 10.53 3.07 -24.62
CA ASP A 229 11.88 2.68 -25.01
C ASP A 229 12.63 2.01 -23.84
N THR A 230 13.08 0.77 -24.04
CA THR A 230 13.91 0.00 -23.10
C THR A 230 15.20 -0.50 -23.76
N SER A 231 15.65 0.14 -24.83
CA SER A 231 16.81 -0.33 -25.62
C SER A 231 18.17 -0.09 -24.96
N ASP A 232 18.28 0.94 -24.09
CA ASP A 232 19.52 1.35 -23.41
C ASP A 232 19.29 1.54 -21.90
N VAL A 233 18.77 0.50 -21.24
CA VAL A 233 18.50 0.53 -19.80
C VAL A 233 19.79 0.37 -19.02
N ARG A 234 20.11 1.33 -18.15
CA ARG A 234 21.19 1.19 -17.18
C ARG A 234 20.75 0.29 -16.03
N LEU A 235 21.26 -0.94 -15.99
CA LEU A 235 21.02 -1.87 -14.88
C LEU A 235 22.14 -1.80 -13.83
N LEU A 236 21.78 -1.56 -12.58
CA LEU A 236 22.67 -1.60 -11.41
C LEU A 236 22.23 -2.71 -10.46
N VAL A 237 23.00 -3.81 -10.39
CA VAL A 237 22.72 -4.92 -9.46
C VAL A 237 23.70 -4.85 -8.29
N ASN A 238 23.17 -4.76 -7.08
CA ASN A 238 23.92 -4.66 -5.82
C ASN A 238 25.07 -3.63 -5.88
N PRO A 239 24.80 -2.35 -6.21
CA PRO A 239 25.83 -1.34 -6.43
C PRO A 239 26.67 -1.02 -5.18
N THR A 240 26.19 -1.38 -3.98
CA THR A 240 26.92 -1.27 -2.71
C THR A 240 27.85 -2.46 -2.44
N GLY A 241 27.93 -3.41 -3.37
CA GLY A 241 28.65 -4.67 -3.21
C GLY A 241 27.84 -5.74 -2.48
N ARG A 242 28.53 -6.50 -1.63
CA ARG A 242 27.97 -7.68 -0.95
C ARG A 242 26.80 -7.29 -0.02
N PHE A 243 25.71 -8.07 -0.09
CA PHE A 243 24.51 -7.90 0.74
C PHE A 243 24.09 -9.27 1.32
N VAL A 244 24.84 -9.76 2.32
CA VAL A 244 24.59 -11.09 2.92
C VAL A 244 23.75 -10.98 4.20
N THR A 245 24.06 -9.98 5.04
CA THR A 245 23.28 -9.62 6.22
C THR A 245 22.17 -8.66 5.81
N GLY A 246 20.92 -9.04 6.06
CA GLY A 246 19.72 -8.26 5.73
C GLY A 246 18.60 -8.56 6.72
N GLY A 247 17.41 -8.03 6.45
CA GLY A 247 16.27 -8.17 7.36
C GLY A 247 16.52 -7.49 8.72
N PRO A 248 15.85 -7.93 9.80
CA PRO A 248 15.94 -7.32 11.13
C PRO A 248 17.34 -7.30 11.79
N MET A 249 18.29 -8.09 11.28
CA MET A 249 19.70 -8.03 11.72
C MET A 249 20.51 -6.94 11.00
N GLY A 250 20.10 -6.58 9.78
CA GLY A 250 20.73 -5.51 9.02
C GLY A 250 20.17 -4.13 9.35
N ASP A 251 18.87 -4.04 9.64
CA ASP A 251 18.18 -2.78 9.95
C ASP A 251 16.95 -3.04 10.83
N ALA A 252 16.56 -2.06 11.64
CA ALA A 252 15.31 -2.12 12.38
C ALA A 252 14.11 -1.85 11.45
N GLY A 253 12.96 -2.47 11.75
CA GLY A 253 11.73 -2.24 11.02
C GLY A 253 10.62 -1.71 11.91
N LEU A 254 9.77 -0.84 11.38
CA LEU A 254 8.56 -0.37 12.04
C LEU A 254 7.39 -0.33 11.05
N THR A 255 6.19 -0.61 11.57
CA THR A 255 4.93 -0.49 10.80
C THR A 255 4.78 0.94 10.29
N GLY A 256 4.29 1.09 9.06
CA GLY A 256 4.00 2.41 8.49
C GLY A 256 5.22 3.24 8.10
N ARG A 257 6.42 2.64 7.94
CA ARG A 257 7.63 3.34 7.47
C ARG A 257 7.86 3.29 5.97
N LYS A 258 6.89 2.73 5.22
CA LYS A 258 6.94 2.56 3.76
C LYS A 258 5.72 3.16 3.04
N ILE A 259 5.07 4.17 3.62
CA ILE A 259 3.83 4.78 3.09
C ILE A 259 3.89 5.27 1.64
N ILE A 260 5.05 5.72 1.15
CA ILE A 260 5.21 6.13 -0.25
C ILE A 260 5.34 4.93 -1.19
N VAL A 261 5.98 3.85 -0.72
CA VAL A 261 6.00 2.55 -1.41
C VAL A 261 4.59 1.96 -1.41
N ASP A 262 3.80 2.16 -0.36
CA ASP A 262 2.44 1.64 -0.27
C ASP A 262 1.43 2.29 -1.20
N THR A 263 1.75 3.49 -1.68
CA THR A 263 0.86 4.34 -2.45
C THR A 263 1.35 4.55 -3.88
N TYR A 264 1.81 5.75 -4.21
CA TYR A 264 2.00 6.19 -5.59
C TYR A 264 3.47 6.47 -5.93
N GLY A 265 4.41 6.00 -5.12
CA GLY A 265 5.85 6.12 -5.36
C GLY A 265 6.34 7.56 -5.51
N GLY A 266 5.65 8.51 -4.88
CA GLY A 266 5.96 9.94 -4.91
C GLY A 266 5.33 10.71 -6.09
N MET A 267 4.57 10.05 -6.97
CA MET A 267 3.89 10.74 -8.09
C MET A 267 2.73 11.62 -7.62
N ALA A 268 2.09 11.22 -6.53
CA ALA A 268 0.98 11.90 -5.89
C ALA A 268 1.36 12.36 -4.49
N ARG A 269 0.59 13.31 -3.96
CA ARG A 269 0.72 13.78 -2.58
C ARG A 269 0.35 12.66 -1.59
N HIS A 270 0.82 12.78 -0.36
CA HIS A 270 0.55 11.80 0.69
C HIS A 270 0.08 12.49 1.98
N GLY A 271 -0.87 11.85 2.66
CA GLY A 271 -1.53 12.36 3.86
C GLY A 271 -0.74 12.28 5.16
N GLY A 272 0.16 11.28 5.21
CA GLY A 272 0.99 10.96 6.39
C GLY A 272 0.51 9.72 7.15
N GLY A 273 -0.78 9.36 7.03
CA GLY A 273 -1.35 8.17 7.64
C GLY A 273 -0.80 6.86 7.06
N ALA A 274 -0.34 5.95 7.92
CA ALA A 274 -0.01 4.57 7.55
C ALA A 274 -1.27 3.69 7.46
N PHE A 275 -1.16 2.53 6.79
CA PHE A 275 -2.29 1.63 6.55
C PHE A 275 -2.29 0.39 7.44
N SER A 276 -1.19 -0.36 7.46
CA SER A 276 -1.14 -1.67 8.12
C SER A 276 -1.42 -1.61 9.61
N GLY A 277 -2.07 -2.65 10.14
CA GLY A 277 -2.45 -2.76 11.55
C GLY A 277 -3.68 -1.96 11.96
N LYS A 278 -4.33 -1.25 11.02
CA LYS A 278 -5.50 -0.41 11.29
C LYS A 278 -6.78 -1.02 10.71
N ASP A 279 -7.83 -1.13 11.53
CA ASP A 279 -9.16 -1.52 11.04
C ASP A 279 -9.83 -0.40 10.20
N PRO A 280 -10.88 -0.71 9.44
CA PRO A 280 -11.50 0.24 8.50
C PRO A 280 -12.11 1.49 9.12
N SER A 281 -12.32 1.54 10.44
CA SER A 281 -12.76 2.77 11.11
C SER A 281 -11.71 3.88 11.10
N LYS A 282 -10.44 3.53 10.88
CA LYS A 282 -9.33 4.48 10.79
C LYS A 282 -9.30 5.03 9.37
N VAL A 283 -9.73 6.28 9.24
CA VAL A 283 -9.87 6.96 7.95
C VAL A 283 -8.55 7.02 7.18
N ASP A 284 -7.39 7.00 7.84
CA ASP A 284 -6.09 6.89 7.19
C ASP A 284 -6.04 5.77 6.13
N ARG A 285 -6.69 4.64 6.44
CA ARG A 285 -6.75 3.47 5.56
C ARG A 285 -7.97 3.50 4.66
N SER A 286 -9.16 3.55 5.25
CA SER A 286 -10.41 3.42 4.50
C SER A 286 -10.63 4.59 3.54
N ALA A 287 -10.32 5.83 3.94
CA ALA A 287 -10.47 6.98 3.07
C ALA A 287 -9.34 7.07 2.02
N ALA A 288 -8.13 6.60 2.30
CA ALA A 288 -7.10 6.45 1.25
C ALA A 288 -7.54 5.43 0.18
N TYR A 289 -8.17 4.32 0.59
CA TYR A 289 -8.73 3.35 -0.35
C TYR A 289 -9.92 3.93 -1.13
N ALA A 290 -10.81 4.68 -0.47
CA ALA A 290 -11.93 5.34 -1.12
C ALA A 290 -11.46 6.39 -2.14
N THR A 291 -10.47 7.21 -1.79
CA THR A 291 -9.94 8.22 -2.73
C THR A 291 -9.23 7.58 -3.92
N ARG A 292 -8.52 6.45 -3.74
CA ARG A 292 -8.05 5.63 -4.87
C ARG A 292 -9.21 5.16 -5.74
N TRP A 293 -10.25 4.59 -5.15
CA TRP A 293 -11.44 4.10 -5.86
C TRP A 293 -12.11 5.20 -6.68
N VAL A 294 -12.31 6.39 -6.09
CA VAL A 294 -12.84 7.58 -6.78
C VAL A 294 -11.95 7.98 -7.95
N ALA A 295 -10.64 8.18 -7.72
CA ALA A 295 -9.72 8.63 -8.75
C ALA A 295 -9.66 7.65 -9.93
N LYS A 296 -9.58 6.35 -9.62
CA LYS A 296 -9.56 5.27 -10.60
C LYS A 296 -10.83 5.23 -11.44
N ASN A 297 -12.00 5.37 -10.81
CA ASN A 297 -13.28 5.41 -11.53
C ASN A 297 -13.41 6.65 -12.42
N ALA A 298 -12.96 7.82 -11.97
CA ALA A 298 -13.01 9.05 -12.77
C ALA A 298 -12.09 8.96 -14.01
N VAL A 299 -10.88 8.41 -13.86
CA VAL A 299 -10.00 8.15 -15.01
C VAL A 299 -10.58 7.07 -15.94
N ALA A 300 -11.12 5.97 -15.39
CA ALA A 300 -11.77 4.92 -16.18
C ALA A 300 -13.04 5.39 -16.91
N ALA A 301 -13.74 6.38 -16.36
CA ALA A 301 -14.88 7.04 -16.98
C ALA A 301 -14.48 7.95 -18.15
N GLY A 302 -13.18 8.24 -18.32
CA GLY A 302 -12.67 9.15 -19.34
C GLY A 302 -12.80 10.63 -18.97
N LEU A 303 -12.95 10.96 -17.67
CA LEU A 303 -13.10 12.35 -17.22
C LEU A 303 -11.79 13.13 -17.24
N ALA A 304 -10.68 12.43 -17.06
CA ALA A 304 -9.32 12.94 -17.17
C ALA A 304 -8.35 11.78 -17.43
N THR A 305 -7.18 12.05 -18.03
CA THR A 305 -6.13 11.02 -18.14
C THR A 305 -5.25 10.93 -16.90
N ARG A 306 -5.31 11.94 -16.02
CA ARG A 306 -4.61 12.03 -14.75
C ARG A 306 -5.49 12.76 -13.74
N LEU A 307 -5.69 12.18 -12.56
CA LEU A 307 -6.55 12.76 -11.55
C LEU A 307 -6.06 12.43 -10.14
N GLU A 308 -5.99 13.46 -9.28
CA GLU A 308 -5.74 13.36 -7.85
C GLU A 308 -6.98 13.83 -7.06
N VAL A 309 -7.34 13.09 -6.02
CA VAL A 309 -8.42 13.44 -5.09
C VAL A 309 -7.81 13.65 -3.71
N GLN A 310 -8.10 14.77 -3.07
CA GLN A 310 -7.82 15.00 -1.67
C GLN A 310 -9.11 14.93 -0.87
N LEU A 311 -9.06 14.23 0.26
CA LEU A 311 -10.14 14.15 1.24
C LEU A 311 -9.60 14.50 2.63
N ALA A 312 -10.38 15.22 3.43
CA ALA A 312 -10.00 15.57 4.79
C ALA A 312 -11.15 15.33 5.78
N TYR A 313 -10.80 14.85 6.98
CA TYR A 313 -11.75 14.65 8.09
C TYR A 313 -11.32 15.39 9.34
N ALA A 314 -12.32 15.82 10.12
CA ALA A 314 -12.14 16.18 11.52
C ALA A 314 -12.53 14.98 12.40
N ILE A 315 -11.80 14.77 13.49
CA ILE A 315 -12.07 13.68 14.43
C ILE A 315 -13.52 13.69 14.92
N GLY A 316 -14.18 12.54 14.89
CA GLY A 316 -15.57 12.37 15.34
C GLY A 316 -16.63 12.98 14.42
N LYS A 317 -16.27 13.56 13.27
CA LYS A 317 -17.22 14.03 12.24
C LYS A 317 -17.37 12.97 11.15
N ALA A 318 -18.60 12.68 10.72
CA ALA A 318 -18.86 11.71 9.66
C ALA A 318 -18.63 12.33 8.27
N ALA A 319 -19.16 13.54 8.02
CA ALA A 319 -18.99 14.22 6.75
C ALA A 319 -17.56 14.77 6.58
N PRO A 320 -16.91 14.58 5.41
CA PRO A 320 -15.61 15.18 5.13
C PRO A 320 -15.64 16.71 5.31
N VAL A 321 -14.55 17.28 5.80
CA VAL A 321 -14.40 18.76 5.90
C VAL A 321 -13.94 19.39 4.58
N GLY A 322 -13.40 18.58 3.66
CA GLY A 322 -13.00 19.03 2.34
C GLY A 322 -12.85 17.89 1.36
N LEU A 323 -13.27 18.13 0.12
CA LEU A 323 -13.03 17.33 -1.07
C LEU A 323 -12.43 18.25 -2.13
N PHE A 324 -11.26 17.89 -2.66
CA PHE A 324 -10.59 18.64 -3.72
C PHE A 324 -10.15 17.69 -4.84
N VAL A 325 -10.36 18.11 -6.09
CA VAL A 325 -10.04 17.31 -7.29
C VAL A 325 -9.09 18.11 -8.18
N GLU A 326 -7.96 17.49 -8.53
CA GLU A 326 -6.95 18.06 -9.43
C GLU A 326 -6.79 17.16 -10.66
N THR A 327 -6.99 17.72 -11.85
CA THR A 327 -6.96 17.01 -13.13
C THR A 327 -5.71 17.33 -13.96
N PHE A 328 -4.84 18.22 -13.47
CA PHE A 328 -3.57 18.57 -14.08
C PHE A 328 -3.69 19.04 -15.55
N GLY A 329 -4.82 19.65 -15.91
CA GLY A 329 -5.10 20.09 -17.29
C GLY A 329 -5.38 18.94 -18.26
N THR A 330 -5.69 17.74 -17.76
CA THR A 330 -5.99 16.55 -18.57
C THR A 330 -7.47 16.21 -18.62
N GLU A 331 -8.32 17.06 -18.05
CA GLU A 331 -9.77 16.90 -18.03
C GLU A 331 -10.39 16.94 -19.43
N THR A 332 -11.49 16.20 -19.61
CA THR A 332 -12.30 16.21 -20.83
C THR A 332 -13.55 17.07 -20.71
N VAL A 333 -13.90 17.46 -19.48
CA VAL A 333 -15.00 18.37 -19.13
C VAL A 333 -14.57 19.33 -18.02
N ASP A 334 -15.39 20.33 -17.71
CA ASP A 334 -15.10 21.30 -16.65
C ASP A 334 -14.75 20.60 -15.31
N PRO A 335 -13.58 20.89 -14.68
CA PRO A 335 -13.18 20.26 -13.42
C PRO A 335 -14.20 20.41 -12.29
N SER A 336 -14.95 21.52 -12.27
CA SER A 336 -16.00 21.74 -11.26
C SER A 336 -17.15 20.74 -11.39
N LYS A 337 -17.49 20.32 -12.63
CA LYS A 337 -18.50 19.28 -12.87
C LYS A 337 -17.98 17.90 -12.46
N ILE A 338 -16.69 17.62 -12.66
CA ILE A 338 -16.07 16.37 -12.20
C ILE A 338 -16.17 16.26 -10.68
N GLN A 339 -15.84 17.34 -9.96
CA GLN A 339 -15.94 17.35 -8.50
C GLN A 339 -17.39 17.19 -8.01
N GLN A 340 -18.36 17.84 -8.67
CA GLN A 340 -19.79 17.69 -8.35
C GLN A 340 -20.28 16.26 -8.58
N ALA A 341 -19.95 15.66 -9.73
CA ALA A 341 -20.30 14.28 -10.04
C ALA A 341 -19.69 13.29 -9.04
N ILE A 342 -18.44 13.52 -8.60
CA ILE A 342 -17.82 12.72 -7.55
C ILE A 342 -18.61 12.83 -6.24
N ALA A 343 -18.99 14.04 -5.83
CA ALA A 343 -19.75 14.25 -4.60
C ALA A 343 -21.17 13.64 -4.65
N GLU A 344 -21.76 13.51 -5.85
CA GLU A 344 -23.06 12.87 -6.05
C GLU A 344 -22.96 11.33 -6.06
N VAL A 345 -21.95 10.78 -6.74
CA VAL A 345 -21.83 9.33 -6.96
C VAL A 345 -21.23 8.60 -5.76
N PHE A 346 -20.39 9.28 -4.96
CA PHE A 346 -19.65 8.68 -3.87
C PHE A 346 -20.05 9.27 -2.52
N ASP A 347 -20.60 8.43 -1.65
CA ASP A 347 -20.76 8.77 -0.23
C ASP A 347 -19.45 8.49 0.51
N LEU A 348 -18.72 9.56 0.80
CA LEU A 348 -17.40 9.52 1.42
C LEU A 348 -17.46 9.61 2.96
N ARG A 349 -18.59 9.30 3.60
CA ARG A 349 -18.63 9.12 5.07
C ARG A 349 -17.98 7.80 5.47
N PRO A 350 -17.31 7.69 6.64
CA PRO A 350 -16.59 6.47 7.02
C PRO A 350 -17.43 5.18 6.97
N ALA A 351 -18.67 5.22 7.50
CA ALA A 351 -19.57 4.06 7.45
C ALA A 351 -19.98 3.69 6.01
N ALA A 352 -20.22 4.68 5.14
CA ALA A 352 -20.55 4.44 3.74
C ALA A 352 -19.38 3.82 2.98
N ILE A 353 -18.15 4.29 3.22
CA ILE A 353 -16.93 3.70 2.65
C ILE A 353 -16.79 2.23 3.06
N ILE A 354 -16.96 1.93 4.34
CA ILE A 354 -16.88 0.56 4.87
C ILE A 354 -17.92 -0.35 4.22
N ARG A 355 -19.16 0.14 4.08
CA ARG A 355 -20.27 -0.58 3.44
C ARG A 355 -20.00 -0.84 1.97
N ASP A 356 -19.69 0.21 1.20
CA ASP A 356 -19.61 0.16 -0.26
C ASP A 356 -18.40 -0.65 -0.74
N LEU A 357 -17.29 -0.57 -0.01
CA LEU A 357 -16.10 -1.37 -0.29
C LEU A 357 -16.11 -2.72 0.44
N GLY A 358 -17.10 -2.99 1.30
CA GLY A 358 -17.20 -4.24 2.07
C GLY A 358 -15.92 -4.53 2.87
N LEU A 359 -15.49 -3.59 3.70
CA LEU A 359 -14.18 -3.62 4.35
C LEU A 359 -14.14 -4.46 5.63
N LEU A 360 -15.25 -4.88 6.22
CA LEU A 360 -15.24 -5.71 7.44
C LEU A 360 -14.97 -7.19 7.11
N ARG A 361 -13.82 -7.47 6.50
CA ARG A 361 -13.36 -8.79 6.04
C ARG A 361 -11.84 -8.93 6.19
N PRO A 362 -11.32 -10.15 6.37
CA PRO A 362 -9.88 -10.40 6.47
C PRO A 362 -9.20 -10.37 5.08
N ILE A 363 -8.90 -9.17 4.57
CA ILE A 363 -8.35 -8.96 3.23
C ILE A 363 -7.05 -8.15 3.22
N TYR A 364 -6.44 -7.89 4.38
CA TYR A 364 -5.41 -6.86 4.54
C TYR A 364 -3.98 -7.40 4.45
N ALA A 365 -3.69 -8.60 4.92
CA ALA A 365 -2.33 -9.16 4.92
C ALA A 365 -1.69 -9.19 3.51
N PRO A 366 -2.40 -9.54 2.42
CA PRO A 366 -1.83 -9.50 1.06
C PRO A 366 -1.45 -8.09 0.56
N THR A 367 -1.94 -7.04 1.24
CA THR A 367 -1.68 -5.63 0.88
C THR A 367 -0.41 -5.08 1.51
N ALA A 368 0.11 -5.71 2.58
CA ALA A 368 1.23 -5.20 3.36
C ALA A 368 2.54 -5.06 2.59
N ALA A 369 2.68 -5.69 1.42
CA ALA A 369 3.81 -5.54 0.52
C ALA A 369 3.35 -5.39 -0.93
N TYR A 370 4.25 -4.82 -1.76
CA TYR A 370 4.05 -4.63 -3.21
C TYR A 370 2.96 -3.62 -3.59
N GLY A 371 2.62 -2.70 -2.67
CA GLY A 371 1.65 -1.64 -2.88
C GLY A 371 0.21 -2.07 -2.58
N HIS A 372 -0.56 -1.15 -2.03
CA HIS A 372 -2.00 -1.34 -1.76
C HIS A 372 -2.86 -1.08 -3.01
N PHE A 373 -2.29 -0.43 -4.02
CA PHE A 373 -2.99 0.04 -5.21
C PHE A 373 -2.41 -0.57 -6.49
N GLY A 374 -3.25 -0.72 -7.51
CA GLY A 374 -2.86 -1.29 -8.81
C GLY A 374 -2.40 -2.75 -8.75
N ARG A 375 -3.08 -3.58 -7.95
CA ARG A 375 -2.77 -5.00 -7.76
C ARG A 375 -3.72 -5.89 -8.56
N PRO A 376 -3.36 -6.30 -9.80
CA PRO A 376 -4.22 -7.18 -10.60
C PRO A 376 -4.22 -8.63 -10.09
N ASP A 377 -3.28 -8.98 -9.20
CA ASP A 377 -3.17 -10.29 -8.56
C ASP A 377 -4.07 -10.47 -7.34
N LEU A 378 -4.80 -9.41 -6.91
CA LEU A 378 -5.72 -9.43 -5.77
C LEU A 378 -7.10 -8.89 -6.18
N ASP A 379 -8.18 -9.43 -5.59
CA ASP A 379 -9.52 -8.83 -5.69
C ASP A 379 -9.71 -7.78 -4.58
N LEU A 380 -9.26 -6.56 -4.86
CA LEU A 380 -9.38 -5.43 -3.95
C LEU A 380 -10.58 -4.56 -4.34
N PRO A 381 -11.52 -4.28 -3.42
CA PRO A 381 -12.75 -3.57 -3.75
C PRO A 381 -12.50 -2.14 -4.25
N TRP A 382 -11.48 -1.45 -3.73
CA TRP A 382 -11.11 -0.10 -4.17
C TRP A 382 -10.41 -0.04 -5.54
N GLU A 383 -10.04 -1.18 -6.13
CA GLU A 383 -9.48 -1.25 -7.47
C GLU A 383 -10.55 -1.45 -8.56
N ARG A 384 -11.83 -1.57 -8.18
CA ARG A 384 -12.94 -1.72 -9.13
C ARG A 384 -13.26 -0.40 -9.82
N THR A 385 -13.69 -0.48 -11.08
CA THR A 385 -14.15 0.67 -11.89
C THR A 385 -15.66 0.63 -12.12
N ASP A 386 -16.41 0.23 -11.09
CA ASP A 386 -17.85 -0.05 -11.10
C ASP A 386 -18.73 1.20 -11.02
N ARG A 387 -18.14 2.36 -10.69
CA ARG A 387 -18.81 3.68 -10.65
C ARG A 387 -18.53 4.54 -11.87
N ALA A 388 -17.71 4.07 -12.81
CA ALA A 388 -17.34 4.83 -14.01
C ALA A 388 -18.56 5.24 -14.85
N GLU A 389 -19.56 4.35 -14.99
CA GLU A 389 -20.78 4.66 -15.74
C GLU A 389 -21.69 5.66 -15.00
N ALA A 390 -21.80 5.53 -13.68
CA ALA A 390 -22.55 6.48 -12.87
C ALA A 390 -21.95 7.90 -12.96
N LEU A 391 -20.61 8.00 -12.97
CA LEU A 391 -19.91 9.25 -13.20
C LEU A 391 -20.20 9.85 -14.57
N ARG A 392 -20.16 9.03 -15.64
CA ARG A 392 -20.51 9.47 -17.01
C ARG A 392 -21.93 10.03 -17.08
N HIS A 393 -22.89 9.31 -16.50
CA HIS A 393 -24.28 9.76 -16.44
C HIS A 393 -24.45 11.08 -15.68
N ALA A 394 -23.78 11.25 -14.53
CA ALA A 394 -23.85 12.48 -13.73
C ALA A 394 -23.32 13.72 -14.48
N ILE A 395 -22.37 13.56 -15.42
CA ILE A 395 -21.88 14.66 -16.26
C ILE A 395 -22.58 14.78 -17.62
N GLY A 396 -23.45 13.83 -17.95
CA GLY A 396 -24.23 13.80 -19.19
C GLY A 396 -23.46 13.37 -20.44
N VAL A 397 -22.48 12.45 -20.30
CA VAL A 397 -21.68 11.91 -21.42
C VAL A 397 -21.83 10.40 -21.61
#